data_AF-A0A4R2NPY7-F1
#
_entry.id   AF-A0A4R2NPY7-F1
#
_cell.length_a   1.000
_cell.length_b   1.000
_cell.length_c   1.000
_cell.angle_alpha   90.00
_cell.angle_beta   90.00
_cell.angle_gamma   90.00
#
_symmetry.space_group_name_H-M   'P 1'
#
loop_
_entity.id
_entity.type
_entity.pdbx_description
1 polymer ?
#
loop_
_entity_poly.entity_id
_entity_poly.type
_entity_poly.pdbx_seq_one_letter_code
_entity_poly.pdbx_strand_id
1 'polypeptide(L)'
;MGLDMYLYSFPKLEGVDFWESMKVDTYRWQLEKKDNILYQKVAKHLEESGMSWDDVQRQDVAYWRKANQIHNWFVENLQDSVDNCSISEVKRSHIILLNNYCRMILESSAKAEDVLPTTPGFYFGSTTYDSFYYSEIYETHTLLAFLIQNFSFDKNYLFYQSSW
;
A
#
# COMPACT_ATOMS: atom_id res chain seq x y z
N MET A 1 15.46 14.80 -0.27
CA MET A 1 14.45 13.78 -0.64
C MET A 1 14.88 12.45 -0.03
N GLY A 2 13.98 11.51 0.22
CA GLY A 2 14.29 10.22 0.82
C GLY A 2 13.19 9.22 0.47
N LEU A 3 13.36 7.95 0.82
CA LEU A 3 12.34 6.92 0.64
C LEU A 3 11.10 7.18 1.49
N ASP A 4 10.00 7.52 0.82
CA ASP A 4 8.66 7.68 1.37
C ASP A 4 7.78 6.57 0.81
N MET A 5 7.00 5.91 1.67
CA MET A 5 6.18 4.75 1.31
C MET A 5 4.78 4.93 1.83
N TYR A 6 3.78 4.54 1.04
CA TYR A 6 2.38 4.76 1.34
C TYR A 6 1.58 3.49 1.11
N LEU A 7 0.66 3.22 2.02
CA LEU A 7 -0.55 2.46 1.71
C LEU A 7 -1.72 3.43 1.62
N TYR A 8 -2.52 3.30 0.57
CA TYR A 8 -3.80 3.99 0.45
C TYR A 8 -4.88 3.04 -0.04
N SER A 9 -6.14 3.39 0.22
CA SER A 9 -7.28 2.60 -0.19
C SER A 9 -8.29 3.38 -1.01
N PHE A 10 -8.95 2.65 -1.91
CA PHE A 10 -10.11 3.12 -2.67
C PHE A 10 -11.26 2.12 -2.48
N PRO A 11 -12.52 2.57 -2.40
CA PRO A 11 -13.65 1.67 -2.37
C PRO A 11 -13.77 0.91 -3.70
N LYS A 12 -14.21 -0.34 -3.61
CA LYS A 12 -14.57 -1.17 -4.76
C LYS A 12 -15.94 -0.76 -5.24
N LEU A 13 -16.00 -0.28 -6.48
CA LEU A 13 -17.24 0.12 -7.13
C LEU A 13 -17.59 -0.90 -8.21
N GLU A 14 -18.88 -1.13 -8.43
CA GLU A 14 -19.33 -2.08 -9.43
C GLU A 14 -18.86 -1.68 -10.83
N GLY A 15 -18.20 -2.61 -11.54
CA GLY A 15 -17.69 -2.37 -12.89
C GLY A 15 -16.44 -1.48 -12.96
N VAL A 16 -15.84 -1.13 -11.82
CA VAL A 16 -14.60 -0.37 -11.71
C VAL A 16 -13.47 -1.28 -11.23
N ASP A 17 -12.45 -1.46 -12.05
CA ASP A 17 -11.28 -2.27 -11.68
C ASP A 17 -10.29 -1.51 -10.77
N PHE A 18 -9.23 -2.20 -10.33
CA PHE A 18 -8.17 -1.66 -9.48
C PHE A 18 -7.51 -0.41 -10.09
N TRP A 19 -7.12 -0.45 -11.36
CA TRP A 19 -6.44 0.67 -12.01
C TRP A 19 -7.39 1.83 -12.33
N GLU A 20 -8.64 1.52 -12.66
CA GLU A 20 -9.69 2.50 -12.82
C GLU A 20 -9.97 3.24 -11.51
N SER A 21 -9.97 2.54 -10.36
CA SER A 21 -10.22 3.13 -9.04
C SER A 21 -9.27 4.28 -8.72
N MET A 22 -7.98 4.12 -9.03
CA MET A 22 -7.00 5.19 -8.85
C MET A 22 -7.25 6.40 -9.75
N LYS A 23 -7.72 6.17 -10.98
CA LYS A 23 -8.00 7.26 -11.94
C LYS A 23 -9.16 8.13 -11.49
N VAL A 24 -10.12 7.57 -10.74
CA VAL A 24 -11.28 8.32 -10.22
C VAL A 24 -10.84 9.51 -9.39
N ASP A 25 -9.88 9.31 -8.51
CA ASP A 25 -9.33 10.34 -7.63
C ASP A 25 -8.32 11.23 -8.34
N THR A 26 -7.34 10.64 -9.03
CA THR A 26 -6.24 11.40 -9.66
C THR A 26 -6.69 12.28 -10.82
N TYR A 27 -7.72 11.86 -11.57
CA TYR A 27 -8.14 12.52 -12.80
C TYR A 27 -9.58 12.99 -12.78
N ARG A 28 -10.20 13.18 -11.61
CA ARG A 28 -11.61 13.64 -11.47
C ARG A 28 -11.97 14.78 -12.41
N TRP A 29 -11.16 15.85 -12.43
CA TRP A 29 -11.35 17.02 -13.30
C TRP A 29 -11.31 16.71 -14.81
N GLN A 30 -10.58 15.66 -15.20
CA GLN A 30 -10.49 15.20 -16.59
C GLN A 30 -11.62 14.22 -16.94
N LEU A 31 -12.15 13.51 -15.94
CA LEU A 31 -13.27 12.59 -16.04
C LEU A 31 -14.63 13.30 -16.16
N GLU A 32 -14.76 14.55 -15.68
CA GLU A 32 -16.01 15.34 -15.71
C GLU A 32 -16.57 15.64 -17.11
N LYS A 33 -15.90 15.18 -18.18
CA LYS A 33 -16.53 15.09 -19.50
C LYS A 33 -17.60 13.99 -19.46
N LYS A 34 -18.87 14.35 -19.62
CA LYS A 34 -20.02 13.43 -19.54
C LYS A 34 -19.93 12.19 -20.45
N ASP A 35 -19.17 12.24 -21.53
CA ASP A 35 -18.98 11.11 -22.46
C ASP A 35 -17.93 10.09 -21.97
N ASN A 36 -17.29 10.34 -20.83
CA ASN A 36 -16.29 9.43 -20.26
C ASN A 36 -16.98 8.21 -19.64
N ILE A 37 -16.65 7.03 -20.15
CA ILE A 37 -17.24 5.75 -19.72
C ILE A 37 -16.98 5.49 -18.22
N LEU A 38 -15.78 5.77 -17.72
CA LEU A 38 -15.44 5.57 -16.31
C LEU A 38 -16.24 6.51 -15.42
N TYR A 39 -16.38 7.78 -15.81
CA TYR A 39 -17.23 8.73 -15.08
C TYR A 39 -18.68 8.24 -15.01
N GLN A 40 -19.25 7.77 -16.12
CA GLN A 40 -20.61 7.26 -16.16
C GLN A 40 -20.80 6.02 -15.26
N LYS A 41 -19.85 5.08 -15.28
CA LYS A 41 -19.86 3.90 -14.38
C LYS A 41 -19.90 4.34 -12.91
N VAL A 42 -18.99 5.23 -12.51
CA VAL A 42 -18.88 5.70 -11.12
C VAL A 42 -20.12 6.50 -10.72
N ALA A 43 -20.55 7.46 -11.54
CA ALA A 43 -21.73 8.28 -11.28
C ALA A 43 -22.99 7.43 -11.08
N LYS A 44 -23.19 6.40 -11.92
CA LYS A 44 -24.30 5.45 -11.78
C LYS A 44 -24.21 4.70 -10.45
N HIS A 45 -23.04 4.16 -10.11
CA HIS A 45 -22.86 3.44 -8.84
C HIS A 45 -23.12 4.33 -7.63
N LEU A 46 -22.64 5.58 -7.65
CA LEU A 46 -22.87 6.57 -6.60
C LEU A 46 -24.37 6.87 -6.41
N GLU A 47 -25.12 7.05 -7.50
CA GLU A 47 -26.57 7.26 -7.47
C GLU A 47 -27.30 6.05 -6.87
N GLU A 48 -26.95 4.83 -7.29
CA GLU A 48 -27.59 3.59 -6.83
C GLU A 48 -27.27 3.26 -5.37
N SER A 49 -26.07 3.61 -4.89
CA SER A 49 -25.63 3.35 -3.51
C SER A 49 -25.92 4.49 -2.53
N GLY A 50 -26.34 5.66 -3.04
CA GLY A 50 -26.49 6.88 -2.25
C GLY A 50 -25.16 7.47 -1.77
N MET A 51 -24.04 7.09 -2.39
CA MET A 51 -22.71 7.62 -2.11
C MET A 51 -22.49 8.95 -2.84
N SER A 52 -21.54 9.73 -2.33
CA SER A 52 -21.04 10.94 -2.96
C SER A 52 -19.67 10.73 -3.61
N TRP A 53 -19.24 11.70 -4.41
CA TRP A 53 -17.88 11.70 -4.96
C TRP A 53 -16.78 11.81 -3.90
N ASP A 54 -17.11 12.26 -2.69
CA ASP A 54 -16.15 12.35 -1.60
C ASP A 54 -15.94 10.97 -0.92
N ASP A 55 -16.94 10.09 -1.00
CA ASP A 55 -16.85 8.71 -0.49
C ASP A 55 -15.95 7.81 -1.35
N VAL A 56 -15.59 8.24 -2.56
CA VAL A 56 -14.73 7.50 -3.50
C VAL A 56 -13.32 8.08 -3.62
N GLN A 57 -12.99 9.05 -2.76
CA GLN A 57 -11.64 9.62 -2.69
C GLN A 57 -10.65 8.65 -2.05
N ARG A 58 -9.38 8.85 -2.38
CA ARG A 58 -8.26 8.13 -1.77
C ARG A 58 -8.28 8.31 -0.25
N GLN A 59 -8.16 7.22 0.50
CA GLN A 59 -7.94 7.25 1.94
C GLN A 59 -6.51 6.82 2.26
N ASP A 60 -5.79 7.62 3.04
CA ASP A 60 -4.44 7.27 3.50
C ASP A 60 -4.54 6.20 4.61
N VAL A 61 -3.86 5.07 4.42
CA VAL A 61 -3.94 3.91 5.32
C VAL A 61 -2.68 3.77 6.18
N ALA A 62 -1.51 3.93 5.57
CA ALA A 62 -0.24 3.85 6.28
C ALA A 62 0.85 4.64 5.59
N TYR A 63 1.87 4.99 6.36
CA TYR A 63 3.05 5.69 5.89
C TYR A 63 4.29 5.13 6.57
N TRP A 64 5.37 4.95 5.81
CA TRP A 64 6.70 4.66 6.35
C TRP A 64 7.71 5.65 5.82
N ARG A 65 8.71 5.95 6.65
CA ARG A 65 9.85 6.77 6.28
C ARG A 65 11.13 5.96 6.38
N LYS A 66 11.77 5.69 5.23
CA LYS A 66 13.09 5.02 5.16
C LYS A 66 13.12 3.62 5.79
N ALA A 67 11.98 2.92 5.82
CA ALA A 67 11.89 1.51 6.19
C ALA A 67 12.32 0.62 5.01
N ASN A 68 13.59 0.69 4.61
CA ASN A 68 14.06 0.08 3.37
C ASN A 68 13.88 -1.44 3.30
N GLN A 69 13.93 -2.13 4.44
CA GLN A 69 13.65 -3.55 4.56
C GLN A 69 12.18 -3.91 4.25
N ILE A 70 11.25 -3.00 4.58
CA ILE A 70 9.83 -3.16 4.27
C ILE A 70 9.57 -2.82 2.81
N HIS A 71 10.19 -1.75 2.30
CA HIS A 71 10.13 -1.41 0.88
C HIS A 71 10.65 -2.54 -0.01
N ASN A 72 11.82 -3.08 0.33
CA ASN A 72 12.42 -4.20 -0.38
C ASN A 72 11.46 -5.38 -0.46
N TRP A 73 10.75 -5.70 0.62
CA TRP A 73 9.74 -6.76 0.59
C TRP A 73 8.64 -6.49 -0.45
N PHE A 74 8.12 -5.27 -0.53
CA PHE A 74 7.11 -4.92 -1.55
C PHE A 74 7.67 -5.03 -2.97
N VAL A 75 8.91 -4.60 -3.19
CA VAL A 75 9.58 -4.68 -4.50
C VAL A 75 9.75 -6.14 -4.93
N GLU A 76 10.32 -6.97 -4.06
CA GLU A 76 10.59 -8.38 -4.35
C GLU A 76 9.32 -9.21 -4.51
N ASN A 77 8.26 -8.92 -3.75
CA ASN A 77 7.05 -9.77 -3.74
C ASN A 77 5.97 -9.27 -4.70
N LEU A 78 5.89 -7.96 -4.97
CA LEU A 78 4.77 -7.35 -5.72
C LEU A 78 5.21 -6.57 -6.97
N GLN A 79 6.51 -6.36 -7.22
CA GLN A 79 7.02 -5.54 -8.32
C GLN A 79 8.09 -6.24 -9.15
N ASP A 80 8.10 -7.58 -9.15
CA ASP A 80 9.04 -8.40 -9.94
C ASP A 80 10.52 -8.01 -9.72
N SER A 81 10.86 -7.59 -8.49
CA SER A 81 12.20 -7.12 -8.10
C SER A 81 12.67 -5.87 -8.87
N VAL A 82 11.75 -5.10 -9.46
CA VAL A 82 12.03 -3.84 -10.18
C VAL A 82 11.53 -2.64 -9.39
N ASP A 83 12.46 -1.99 -8.68
CA ASP A 83 12.17 -0.74 -7.96
C ASP A 83 12.19 0.46 -8.92
N ASN A 84 11.00 0.78 -9.44
CA ASN A 84 10.74 1.93 -10.31
C ASN A 84 9.61 2.82 -9.76
N CYS A 85 9.37 2.76 -8.44
CA CYS A 85 8.26 3.44 -7.78
C CYS A 85 6.88 3.09 -8.38
N SER A 86 6.72 1.88 -8.92
CA SER A 86 5.44 1.42 -9.43
C SER A 86 4.41 1.25 -8.32
N ILE A 87 3.15 1.27 -8.74
CA ILE A 87 2.01 1.02 -7.86
C ILE A 87 1.67 -0.46 -7.92
N SER A 88 1.29 -1.04 -6.78
CA SER A 88 0.94 -2.46 -6.69
C SER A 88 -0.33 -2.68 -5.87
N GLU A 89 -1.11 -3.70 -6.24
CA GLU A 89 -2.25 -4.15 -5.44
C GLU A 89 -1.76 -4.96 -4.23
N VAL A 90 -2.20 -4.57 -3.04
CA VAL A 90 -1.89 -5.25 -1.79
C VAL A 90 -3.10 -6.04 -1.31
N LYS A 91 -3.02 -7.36 -1.40
CA LYS A 91 -4.08 -8.27 -0.96
C LYS A 91 -3.94 -8.58 0.52
N ARG A 92 -5.03 -9.05 1.15
CA ARG A 92 -5.02 -9.51 2.55
C ARG A 92 -3.93 -10.55 2.81
N SER A 93 -3.70 -11.47 1.87
CA SER A 93 -2.63 -12.47 1.94
C SER A 93 -1.23 -11.85 2.00
N HIS A 94 -0.99 -10.77 1.26
CA HIS A 94 0.29 -10.04 1.29
C HIS A 94 0.52 -9.40 2.66
N ILE A 95 -0.51 -8.75 3.22
CA ILE A 95 -0.44 -8.17 4.57
C ILE A 95 -0.16 -9.24 5.63
N ILE A 96 -0.85 -10.40 5.56
CA ILE A 96 -0.61 -11.51 6.49
C ILE A 96 0.82 -12.04 6.35
N LEU A 97 1.32 -12.19 5.12
CA LEU A 97 2.66 -12.71 4.88
C LEU A 97 3.74 -11.79 5.43
N LEU A 98 3.68 -10.49 5.11
CA LEU A 98 4.62 -9.50 5.64
C LEU A 98 4.55 -9.42 7.17
N ASN A 99 3.34 -9.44 7.74
CA ASN A 99 3.15 -9.43 9.19
C ASN A 99 3.79 -10.66 9.87
N ASN A 100 3.71 -11.84 9.24
CA ASN A 100 4.36 -13.04 9.74
C ASN A 100 5.89 -12.92 9.70
N TYR A 101 6.46 -12.33 8.66
CA TYR A 101 7.90 -12.07 8.59
C TYR A 101 8.36 -11.09 9.67
N CYS A 102 7.62 -10.01 9.92
CA CYS A 102 7.90 -9.12 11.04
C CYS A 102 7.85 -9.87 12.37
N ARG A 103 6.81 -10.69 12.60
CA ARG A 103 6.70 -11.52 13.81
C ARG A 103 7.89 -12.47 13.98
N MET A 104 8.31 -13.16 12.92
CA MET A 104 9.46 -14.07 12.96
C MET A 104 10.74 -13.38 13.42
N ILE A 105 10.95 -12.14 12.99
CA ILE A 105 12.13 -11.34 13.39
C ILE A 105 12.02 -10.89 14.85
N LEU A 106 10.83 -10.49 15.31
CA LEU A 106 10.59 -10.10 16.71
C LEU A 106 10.75 -11.29 17.67
N GLU A 107 10.37 -12.50 17.24
CA GLU A 107 10.57 -13.74 18.01
C GLU A 107 12.05 -14.20 18.00
N SER A 108 12.79 -13.90 16.93
CA SER A 108 14.19 -14.32 16.77
C SER A 108 14.96 -13.37 15.83
N SER A 109 15.71 -12.43 16.41
CA SER A 109 16.51 -11.45 15.68
C SER A 109 17.59 -12.04 14.75
N ALA A 110 18.06 -13.26 15.03
CA ALA A 110 19.09 -13.93 14.23
C ALA A 110 18.69 -14.19 12.76
N LYS A 111 17.41 -14.04 12.39
CA LYS A 111 16.90 -14.24 11.03
C LYS A 111 16.63 -12.93 10.28
N ALA A 112 16.94 -11.78 10.87
CA ALA A 112 16.59 -10.47 10.31
C ALA A 112 17.11 -10.29 8.88
N GLU A 113 18.39 -10.61 8.65
CA GLU A 113 19.05 -10.49 7.34
C GLU A 113 18.48 -11.45 6.29
N ASP A 114 18.05 -12.65 6.70
CA ASP A 114 17.48 -13.62 5.77
C ASP A 114 16.00 -13.34 5.42
N VAL A 115 15.25 -12.74 6.34
CA VAL A 115 13.77 -12.63 6.26
C VAL A 115 13.32 -11.28 5.73
N LEU A 116 13.89 -10.17 6.24
CA LEU A 116 13.63 -8.81 5.76
C LEU A 116 14.98 -8.07 5.69
N PRO A 117 15.81 -8.37 4.69
CA PRO A 117 17.10 -7.72 4.52
C PRO A 117 16.96 -6.23 4.28
N THR A 118 17.89 -5.45 4.81
CA THR A 118 18.02 -4.03 4.46
C THR A 118 18.51 -3.89 3.02
N THR A 119 18.12 -2.79 2.35
CA THR A 119 18.51 -2.53 0.96
C THR A 119 19.23 -1.19 0.84
N PRO A 120 20.45 -1.16 0.27
CA PRO A 120 21.18 0.08 0.09
C PRO A 120 20.52 0.95 -0.99
N GLY A 121 20.53 2.26 -0.79
CA GLY A 121 20.04 3.22 -1.77
C GLY A 121 20.35 4.63 -1.31
N PHE A 122 20.62 5.54 -2.26
CA PHE A 122 21.01 6.92 -1.93
C PHE A 122 19.98 7.62 -1.03
N TYR A 123 18.70 7.24 -1.16
CA TYR A 123 17.58 7.82 -0.43
C TYR A 123 17.06 6.95 0.73
N PHE A 124 17.63 5.75 0.94
CA PHE A 124 16.98 4.64 1.66
C PHE A 124 17.35 4.55 3.14
N GLY A 125 18.27 5.41 3.60
CA GLY A 125 18.71 5.41 4.99
C GLY A 125 19.78 4.38 5.28
N SER A 126 19.82 3.89 6.52
CA SER A 126 20.86 2.97 6.97
C SER A 126 20.57 1.52 6.56
N THR A 127 21.63 0.74 6.36
CA THR A 127 21.54 -0.72 6.14
C THR A 127 21.88 -1.52 7.40
N THR A 128 22.07 -0.85 8.54
CA THR A 128 22.37 -1.49 9.83
C THR A 128 21.14 -2.15 10.45
N TYR A 129 21.33 -3.33 11.05
CA TYR A 129 20.32 -4.03 11.86
C TYR A 129 20.38 -3.55 13.32
N ASP A 130 20.18 -2.24 13.50
CA ASP A 130 20.21 -1.58 14.81
C ASP A 130 18.80 -1.36 15.37
N SER A 131 18.69 -0.56 16.45
CA SER A 131 17.40 -0.26 17.08
C SER A 131 16.39 0.37 16.14
N PHE A 132 16.83 1.12 15.12
CA PHE A 132 15.92 1.72 14.13
C PHE A 132 15.28 0.63 13.28
N TYR A 133 16.07 -0.33 12.77
CA TYR A 133 15.54 -1.48 12.04
C TYR A 133 14.47 -2.21 12.84
N TYR A 134 14.75 -2.56 14.10
CA TYR A 134 13.80 -3.31 14.92
C TYR A 134 12.56 -2.49 15.33
N SER A 135 12.68 -1.17 15.48
CA SER A 135 11.52 -0.28 15.70
C SER A 135 10.58 -0.33 14.50
N GLU A 136 11.11 -0.19 13.28
CA GLU A 136 10.33 -0.27 12.04
C GLU A 136 9.67 -1.64 11.88
N ILE A 137 10.34 -2.74 12.23
CA ILE A 137 9.75 -4.08 12.23
C ILE A 137 8.57 -4.16 13.21
N TYR A 138 8.74 -3.65 14.43
CA TYR A 138 7.69 -3.68 15.46
C TYR A 138 6.48 -2.81 15.09
N GLU A 139 6.72 -1.59 14.61
CA GLU A 139 5.69 -0.65 14.16
C GLU A 139 4.93 -1.24 12.96
N THR A 140 5.65 -1.82 12.00
CA THR A 140 5.04 -2.51 10.86
C THR A 140 4.21 -3.70 11.32
N HIS A 141 4.71 -4.56 12.21
CA HIS A 141 3.94 -5.67 12.76
C HIS A 141 2.62 -5.21 13.41
N THR A 142 2.69 -4.16 14.21
CA THR A 142 1.52 -3.60 14.92
C THR A 142 0.50 -3.05 13.94
N LEU A 143 0.95 -2.25 12.97
CA LEU A 143 0.13 -1.68 11.92
C LEU A 143 -0.56 -2.77 11.07
N LEU A 144 0.21 -3.76 10.59
CA LEU A 144 -0.33 -4.81 9.74
C LEU A 144 -1.30 -5.73 10.50
N ALA A 145 -1.01 -6.03 11.78
CA ALA A 145 -1.95 -6.74 12.64
C ALA A 145 -3.28 -5.99 12.79
N PHE A 146 -3.23 -4.65 12.95
CA PHE A 146 -4.43 -3.81 12.96
C PHE A 146 -5.19 -3.87 11.63
N LEU A 147 -4.50 -3.78 10.49
CA LEU A 147 -5.13 -3.87 9.16
C LEU A 147 -5.79 -5.24 8.92
N ILE A 148 -5.17 -6.34 9.36
CA ILE A 148 -5.75 -7.69 9.23
C ILE A 148 -7.11 -7.79 9.93
N GLN A 149 -7.28 -7.11 11.06
CA GLN A 149 -8.50 -7.17 11.85
C GLN A 149 -9.55 -6.15 11.40
N ASN A 150 -9.13 -4.95 11.01
CA ASN A 150 -10.03 -3.80 10.86
C ASN A 150 -10.23 -3.36 9.39
N PHE A 151 -9.36 -3.73 8.47
CA PHE A 151 -9.48 -3.32 7.07
C PHE A 151 -10.42 -4.25 6.28
N SER A 152 -11.39 -3.65 5.57
CA SER A 152 -12.37 -4.38 4.75
C SER A 152 -11.83 -4.59 3.32
N PHE A 153 -11.04 -5.64 3.12
CA PHE A 153 -10.46 -6.02 1.81
C PHE A 153 -11.51 -6.46 0.77
N ASP A 154 -12.70 -6.84 1.21
CA ASP A 154 -13.85 -7.16 0.36
C ASP A 154 -14.49 -5.91 -0.24
N LYS A 155 -14.44 -4.79 0.48
CA LYS A 155 -15.04 -3.50 0.09
C LYS A 155 -14.06 -2.50 -0.48
N ASN A 156 -12.76 -2.68 -0.22
CA ASN A 156 -11.74 -1.72 -0.63
C ASN A 156 -10.59 -2.43 -1.35
N TYR A 157 -10.03 -1.76 -2.33
CA TYR A 157 -8.70 -2.04 -2.85
C TYR A 157 -7.67 -1.35 -1.96
N LEU A 158 -6.51 -2.00 -1.77
CA LEU A 158 -5.37 -1.46 -1.05
C LEU A 158 -4.18 -1.39 -2.00
N PHE A 159 -3.50 -0.26 -2.00
CA PHE A 159 -2.44 0.06 -2.93
C PHE A 159 -1.17 0.34 -2.16
N TYR A 160 -0.05 -0.12 -2.70
CA TYR A 160 1.28 0.29 -2.28
C TYR A 160 1.90 1.22 -3.31
N GLN A 161 2.57 2.27 -2.84
CA GLN A 161 3.40 3.15 -3.65
C GLN A 161 4.58 3.68 -2.85
N SER A 162 5.72 3.82 -3.49
CA SER A 162 6.89 4.51 -2.96
C SER A 162 7.26 5.73 -3.80
N SER A 163 8.08 6.60 -3.23
CA SER A 163 8.78 7.68 -3.93
C SER A 163 10.13 7.93 -3.28
N TRP A 164 11.17 8.14 -4.07
CA TRP A 164 12.52 8.42 -3.59
C TRP A 164 13.31 9.33 -4.54
#